data_AF-A0AAP5UYE9-F1
#
_entry.id   AF-A0AAP5UYE9-F1
#
_cell.length_a   1.000
_cell.length_b   1.000
_cell.length_c   1.000
_cell.angle_alpha   90.00
_cell.angle_beta   90.00
_cell.angle_gamma   90.00
#
_symmetry.space_group_name_H-M   'P 1'
#
loop_
_entity.id
_entity.type
_entity.pdbx_description
1 polymer ?
#
loop_
_entity_poly.entity_id
_entity_poly.type
_entity_poly.pdbx_seq_one_letter_code
_entity_poly.pdbx_strand_id
1 'polypeptide(L)' 'MTRRQLPSGVACRLDFLIPDNWSAEQAFAVVELIDDLRWRICTHYQLALHELQREQRAPPVNAHPADVDNPF' A
#
# COMPACT_ATOMS: atom_id res chain seq x y z
N MET A 1 15.68 -16.51 5.51
CA MET A 1 14.75 -15.39 5.75
C MET A 1 14.21 -14.93 4.41
N THR A 2 13.02 -15.38 4.04
CA THR A 2 12.47 -15.14 2.70
C THR A 2 11.51 -13.97 2.76
N ARG A 3 11.93 -12.78 2.30
CA ARG A 3 11.06 -11.61 2.15
C ARG A 3 9.96 -11.97 1.15
N ARG A 4 8.71 -12.07 1.62
CA ARG A 4 7.54 -12.10 0.74
C ARG A 4 7.34 -10.69 0.18
N GLN A 5 7.84 -10.42 -1.02
CA GLN A 5 7.47 -9.24 -1.77
C GLN A 5 6.02 -9.40 -2.24
N LEU A 6 5.13 -8.54 -1.72
CA LEU A 6 3.81 -8.36 -2.31
C LEU A 6 3.90 -7.37 -3.48
N PRO A 7 2.98 -7.45 -4.45
CA PRO A 7 2.94 -6.63 -5.66
C PRO A 7 2.81 -5.11 -5.40
N SER A 8 2.68 -4.68 -4.15
CA SER A 8 2.59 -3.26 -3.76
C SER A 8 3.94 -2.56 -3.58
N GLY A 9 5.09 -3.24 -3.71
CA GLY A 9 6.42 -2.60 -3.68
C GLY A 9 6.87 -2.00 -2.35
N VAL A 10 5.99 -1.92 -1.33
CA VAL A 10 6.32 -1.36 -0.02
C VAL A 10 6.97 -2.44 0.86
N ALA A 11 8.26 -2.31 1.09
CA ALA A 11 9.11 -3.27 1.81
C ALA A 11 8.97 -3.26 3.35
N CYS A 12 7.98 -2.55 3.91
CA CYS A 12 7.73 -2.51 5.35
C CYS A 12 6.26 -2.81 5.61
N ARG A 13 5.91 -4.10 5.67
CA ARG A 13 4.77 -4.50 6.47
C ARG A 13 5.19 -4.20 7.91
N LEU A 14 4.59 -3.21 8.55
CA LEU A 14 4.67 -3.12 10.01
C LEU A 14 4.18 -4.46 10.53
N ASP A 15 5.04 -5.19 11.25
CA ASP A 15 4.66 -6.41 11.95
C ASP A 15 3.79 -6.01 13.15
N PHE A 16 2.54 -5.65 12.85
CA PHE A 16 1.48 -5.57 13.84
C PHE A 16 1.11 -7.01 14.22
N LEU A 17 1.96 -7.64 15.04
CA LEU A 17 1.60 -8.89 15.70
C LEU A 17 0.44 -8.56 16.65
N ILE A 18 -0.76 -9.00 16.30
CA ILE A 18 -1.93 -8.95 17.18
C ILE A 18 -1.78 -10.12 18.17
N PRO A 19 -1.71 -9.86 19.48
CA PRO A 19 -1.69 -10.91 20.49
C PRO A 19 -2.93 -11.81 20.42
N ASP A 20 -2.73 -13.12 20.55
CA ASP A 20 -3.81 -14.13 20.52
C ASP A 20 -4.75 -14.06 21.74
N ASN A 21 -4.43 -13.23 22.75
CA ASN A 21 -5.17 -13.11 24.01
C ASN A 21 -6.07 -11.88 24.08
N TRP A 22 -6.32 -11.18 22.97
CA TRP A 22 -7.21 -10.02 22.96
C TRP A 22 -8.67 -10.42 23.15
N SER A 23 -9.39 -9.61 23.92
CA SER A 23 -10.86 -9.65 23.90
C SER A 23 -11.39 -8.98 22.62
N ALA A 24 -12.66 -9.23 22.29
CA ALA A 24 -13.30 -8.62 21.15
C ALA A 24 -13.33 -7.08 21.26
N GLU A 25 -13.53 -6.55 22.47
CA GLU A 25 -13.55 -5.11 22.76
C GLU A 25 -12.18 -4.47 22.55
N GLN A 26 -11.11 -5.16 22.94
CA GLN A 26 -9.74 -4.69 22.72
C GLN A 26 -9.40 -4.65 21.23
N ALA A 27 -9.78 -5.69 20.48
CA ALA A 27 -9.62 -5.70 19.02
C ALA A 27 -10.42 -4.56 18.36
N PHE A 28 -11.65 -4.34 18.82
CA PHE A 28 -12.51 -3.27 18.29
C PHE A 28 -11.92 -1.88 18.54
N ALA A 29 -11.44 -1.59 19.75
CA ALA A 29 -10.81 -0.32 20.07
C ALA A 29 -9.58 -0.02 19.20
N VAL A 30 -8.83 -1.05 18.81
CA VAL A 30 -7.69 -0.90 17.90
C VAL A 30 -8.14 -0.64 16.46
N VAL A 31 -9.24 -1.24 16.02
CA VAL A 31 -9.84 -0.91 14.71
C VAL A 31 -10.25 0.56 14.68
N GLU A 32 -10.93 1.05 15.72
CA GLU A 32 -11.33 2.46 15.82
C GLU A 32 -10.11 3.40 15.79
N LEU A 33 -9.05 3.06 16.54
CA LEU A 33 -7.80 3.82 16.52
C LEU A 33 -7.16 3.86 15.12
N ILE A 34 -7.16 2.74 14.40
CA ILE A 34 -6.60 2.67 13.05
C ILE A 34 -7.43 3.51 12.08
N ASP A 35 -8.76 3.49 12.20
CA ASP A 35 -9.64 4.28 11.34
C ASP A 35 -9.50 5.79 11.61
N ASP A 36 -9.39 6.19 12.87
CA ASP A 36 -9.10 7.59 13.26
C ASP A 36 -7.74 8.05 12.72
N LEU A 37 -6.72 7.20 12.85
CA LEU A 37 -5.39 7.49 12.32
C LEU A 37 -5.42 7.61 10.80
N ARG A 38 -6.11 6.69 10.11
CA ARG A 38 -6.30 6.72 8.66
C ARG A 38 -6.96 8.02 8.24
N TRP A 39 -8.03 8.42 8.93
CA TRP A 39 -8.74 9.65 8.64
C TRP A 39 -7.80 10.85 8.73
N ARG A 40 -7.04 10.98 9.82
CA ARG A 40 -6.06 12.07 10.00
C ARG A 40 -4.99 12.07 8.91
N ILE A 41 -4.43 10.90 8.57
CA ILE A 41 -3.42 10.79 7.51
C ILE A 41 -4.00 11.25 6.18
N CYS A 42 -5.20 10.78 5.81
CA CYS A 42 -5.85 11.20 4.58
C CYS A 42 -6.09 12.71 4.57
N THR A 43 -6.64 13.30 5.64
CA THR A 43 -6.89 14.75 5.71
C THR A 43 -5.63 15.58 5.46
N HIS A 44 -4.46 15.13 5.94
CA HIS A 44 -3.22 15.90 5.83
C HIS A 44 -2.39 15.57 4.58
N TYR A 45 -2.42 14.33 4.11
CA TYR A 45 -1.51 13.82 3.08
C TYR A 45 -2.21 13.33 1.81
N GLN A 46 -3.52 13.55 1.65
CA GLN A 46 -4.28 13.03 0.50
C GLN A 46 -3.61 13.34 -0.83
N LEU A 47 -3.16 14.58 -1.07
CA LEU A 47 -2.51 14.95 -2.32
C LEU A 47 -1.19 14.20 -2.55
N ALA A 48 -0.30 14.20 -1.55
CA ALA A 48 0.98 13.50 -1.61
C ALA A 48 0.81 11.98 -1.79
N LEU A 49 -0.22 11.39 -1.17
CA LEU A 49 -0.56 9.97 -1.35
C LEU A 49 -1.04 9.70 -2.77
N HIS A 50 -1.86 10.57 -3.36
CA HIS A 50 -2.29 10.45 -4.76
C HIS A 50 -1.11 10.56 -5.74
N GLU A 51 -0.19 11.49 -5.51
CA GLU A 51 1.03 11.64 -6.31
C GLU A 51 1.89 10.38 -6.25
N LEU A 52 2.19 9.90 -5.04
CA LEU A 52 2.97 8.69 -4.83
C LEU A 52 2.32 7.46 -5.49
N GLN A 53 0.98 7.35 -5.43
CA GLN A 53 0.26 6.28 -6.11
C GLN A 53 0.34 6.37 -7.64
N ARG A 54 0.33 7.59 -8.21
CA ARG A 54 0.51 7.78 -9.65
C ARG A 54 1.92 7.36 -10.07
N GLU A 55 2.94 7.75 -9.32
CA GLU A 55 4.33 7.37 -9.59
C GLU A 55 4.54 5.86 -9.54
N GLN A 56 3.97 5.17 -8.54
CA GLN A 56 4.08 3.72 -8.42
C GLN A 56 3.33 2.95 -9.51
N ARG A 57 2.26 3.52 -10.05
CA ARG A 57 1.47 2.92 -11.14
C ARG A 57 1.94 3.36 -12.52
N ALA A 58 2.83 4.33 -12.62
CA ALA A 58 3.39 4.74 -13.90
C ALA A 58 4.14 3.54 -14.50
N PRO A 59 3.87 3.18 -15.77
CA PRO A 59 4.68 2.20 -16.46
C PRO A 59 6.15 2.64 -16.42
N PRO A 60 7.11 1.71 -16.28
CA PRO A 60 8.51 2.07 -16.48
C PRO A 60 8.63 2.75 -17.85
N VAL A 61 9.22 3.94 -17.87
CA VAL A 61 9.27 4.86 -19.03
C VAL A 61 9.95 4.27 -20.29
N ASN A 62 10.39 3.01 -20.22
CA ASN A 62 11.08 2.25 -21.25
C ASN A 62 10.22 1.11 -21.84
N ALA A 63 8.90 1.19 -21.84
CA ALA A 63 8.11 0.42 -22.80
C ALA A 63 8.27 1.08 -24.18
N HIS A 64 9.40 0.80 -24.84
CA HIS A 64 9.69 1.30 -26.18
C HIS A 64 8.55 0.88 -27.14
N PRO A 65 7.90 1.81 -27.86
CA PRO A 65 6.81 1.49 -28.78
C PRO A 65 7.33 0.99 -30.14
N ALA A 66 8.36 0.13 -30.17
CA ALA A 66 8.92 -0.41 -31.42
C ALA A 66 8.73 -1.92 -31.57
N ASP A 67 7.68 -2.48 -30.97
CA ASP A 67 7.22 -3.83 -31.32
C ASP A 67 5.75 -3.80 -31.76
N VAL A 68 5.38 -2.74 -32.49
CA VAL A 68 4.16 -2.69 -33.32
C VAL A 68 4.62 -2.59 -34.78
N ASP A 69 5.45 -3.54 -35.19
CA ASP A 69 5.67 -3.89 -36.59
C ASP A 69 5.63 -5.43 -36.68
N ASN A 70 4.42 -5.99 -36.66
CA ASN A 70 4.22 -7.36 -37.13
C ASN A 70 2.99 -7.41 -38.05
N PRO A 71 3.18 -7.36 -39.38
CA PRO A 71 2.12 -7.54 -40.35
C PRO A 71 1.98 -9.03 -40.68
N PHE A 72 0.97 -9.67 -40.09
CA PHE A 72 0.33 -10.87 -40.65
C PHE A 72 -1.17 -10.81 -40.39
#